data_AF-A0A369YHN0-F1
#
_entry.id   AF-A0A369YHN0-F1
#
_cell.length_a   1.000
_cell.length_b   1.000
_cell.length_c   1.000
_cell.angle_alpha   90.00
_cell.angle_beta   90.00
_cell.angle_gamma   90.00
#
_symmetry.space_group_name_H-M   'P 1'
#
loop_
_entity.id
_entity.type
_entity.pdbx_description
1 polymer ?
#
loop_
_entity_poly.entity_id
_entity_poly.type
_entity_poly.pdbx_seq_one_letter_code
_entity_poly.pdbx_strand_id
1 'polypeptide(L)'
;MKIYEEIIKDILSGKLEYNSEDWGRAVNVLLEIESIDNDYSIELLSLLSNSQEYISIISIAFVLKNISASFILKNKTKLKEMIKKCMSRKCIRANVDFIPVFCLLLENKSDYLFYNSFIESLDESESSVAISNLLLLDDSTISGFHKVSDFNFNLFLENLDPDYEESYLLKSNEKPIYYKKLLITSYYKWNKNKNYIYSLTERNYDLFEYIYIYI
;
A
#
# COMPACT_ATOMS: atom_id res chain seq x y z
N MET A 1 30.28 -5.60 0.21
CA MET A 1 30.25 -4.21 0.73
C MET A 1 30.43 -3.17 -0.38
N LYS A 2 31.55 -3.17 -1.12
CA LYS A 2 31.78 -2.20 -2.23
C LYS A 2 30.70 -2.17 -3.32
N ILE A 3 30.16 -3.34 -3.69
CA ILE A 3 29.18 -3.47 -4.78
C ILE A 3 27.88 -2.68 -4.49
N TYR A 4 27.31 -2.82 -3.30
CA TYR A 4 26.08 -2.10 -2.92
C TYR A 4 26.27 -0.59 -2.85
N GLU A 5 27.42 -0.13 -2.35
CA GLU A 5 27.75 1.30 -2.28
C GLU A 5 27.90 1.92 -3.67
N GLU A 6 28.54 1.22 -4.61
CA GLU A 6 28.68 1.67 -6.00
C GLU A 6 27.32 1.70 -6.71
N ILE A 7 26.49 0.67 -6.51
CA ILE A 7 25.11 0.64 -7.05
C ILE A 7 24.28 1.81 -6.48
N ILE A 8 24.33 2.04 -5.17
CA ILE A 8 23.62 3.14 -4.53
C ILE A 8 24.11 4.48 -5.06
N LYS A 9 25.42 4.67 -5.22
CA LYS A 9 25.97 5.90 -5.83
C LYS A 9 25.44 6.12 -7.24
N ASP A 10 25.44 5.08 -8.08
CA ASP A 10 24.96 5.16 -9.46
C ASP A 10 23.44 5.44 -9.54
N ILE A 11 22.64 4.89 -8.60
CA ILE A 11 21.21 5.20 -8.48
C ILE A 11 21.00 6.64 -7.98
N LEU A 12 21.75 7.06 -6.95
CA LEU A 12 21.66 8.41 -6.38
C LEU A 12 22.07 9.50 -7.39
N SER A 13 23.05 9.20 -8.25
CA SER A 13 23.50 10.14 -9.29
C SER A 13 22.63 10.13 -10.55
N GLY A 14 21.57 9.31 -10.60
CA GLY A 14 20.74 9.13 -11.80
C GLY A 14 21.50 8.58 -13.02
N LYS A 15 22.66 7.93 -12.79
CA LYS A 15 23.52 7.43 -13.86
C LYS A 15 22.89 6.22 -14.55
N LEU A 16 22.08 5.44 -13.84
CA LEU A 16 21.30 4.35 -14.39
C LEU A 16 20.00 4.91 -14.97
N GLU A 17 19.72 4.64 -16.24
CA GLU A 17 18.44 5.01 -16.83
C GLU A 17 17.32 4.14 -16.25
N TYR A 18 16.20 4.75 -15.87
CA TYR A 18 15.05 4.04 -15.34
C TYR A 18 14.53 2.98 -16.33
N ASN A 19 14.17 1.79 -15.82
CA ASN A 19 13.76 0.63 -16.62
C ASN A 19 14.80 0.08 -17.62
N SER A 20 16.05 0.54 -17.60
CA SER A 20 17.13 -0.11 -18.34
C SER A 20 17.50 -1.46 -17.74
N GLU A 21 18.20 -2.29 -18.51
CA GLU A 21 18.70 -3.58 -18.02
C GLU A 21 19.68 -3.39 -16.84
N ASP A 22 20.55 -2.39 -16.90
CA ASP A 22 21.50 -2.09 -15.83
C ASP A 22 20.82 -1.58 -14.56
N TRP A 23 19.76 -0.77 -14.69
CA TRP A 23 18.92 -0.42 -13.55
C TRP A 23 18.23 -1.65 -12.95
N GLY A 24 17.68 -2.53 -13.79
CA GLY A 24 17.04 -3.76 -13.32
C GLY A 24 18.01 -4.68 -12.57
N ARG A 25 19.23 -4.86 -13.09
CA ARG A 25 20.30 -5.61 -12.41
C ARG A 25 20.68 -4.97 -11.09
N ALA A 26 20.87 -3.65 -11.06
CA ALA A 26 21.21 -2.90 -9.86
C ALA A 26 20.15 -3.06 -8.76
N VAL A 27 18.87 -2.90 -9.10
CA VAL A 27 17.76 -3.06 -8.16
C VAL A 27 17.63 -4.50 -7.68
N ASN A 28 17.85 -5.50 -8.54
CA ASN A 28 17.85 -6.90 -8.13
C ASN A 28 18.98 -7.23 -7.15
N VAL A 29 20.17 -6.62 -7.32
CA VAL A 29 21.22 -6.74 -6.29
C VAL A 29 20.75 -6.10 -4.99
N LEU A 30 20.07 -4.95 -5.00
CA LEU A 30 19.52 -4.35 -3.78
C LEU A 30 18.46 -5.24 -3.08
N LEU A 31 17.81 -6.19 -3.77
CA LEU A 31 16.91 -7.15 -3.09
C LEU A 31 17.64 -8.04 -2.10
N GLU A 32 18.91 -8.33 -2.36
CA GLU A 32 19.75 -9.13 -1.48
C GLU A 32 20.11 -8.39 -0.17
N ILE A 33 19.68 -7.13 0.02
CA ILE A 33 19.91 -6.33 1.24
C ILE A 33 19.43 -7.02 2.52
N GLU A 34 18.41 -7.89 2.48
CA GLU A 34 18.00 -8.63 3.68
C GLU A 34 19.08 -9.60 4.17
N SER A 35 19.88 -10.18 3.27
CA SER A 35 20.94 -11.13 3.60
C SER A 35 22.15 -10.48 4.29
N ILE A 36 22.20 -9.14 4.29
CA ILE A 36 23.27 -8.36 4.91
C ILE A 36 23.05 -8.23 6.45
N ASP A 37 21.88 -8.64 6.95
CA ASP A 37 21.48 -8.82 8.36
C ASP A 37 22.19 -7.93 9.40
N ASN A 38 22.09 -6.61 9.27
CA ASN A 38 22.48 -5.64 10.32
C ASN A 38 21.95 -4.22 10.05
N ASP A 39 22.26 -3.30 10.97
CA ASP A 39 21.96 -1.85 10.88
C ASP A 39 22.42 -1.19 9.57
N TYR A 40 23.39 -1.79 8.86
CA TYR A 40 23.89 -1.26 7.60
C TYR A 40 22.82 -1.29 6.50
N SER A 41 22.00 -2.35 6.43
CA SER A 41 20.92 -2.48 5.44
C SER A 41 19.91 -1.33 5.54
N ILE A 42 19.52 -0.96 6.77
CA ILE A 42 18.57 0.13 6.98
C ILE A 42 19.22 1.50 6.75
N GLU A 43 20.52 1.64 7.01
CA GLU A 43 21.28 2.85 6.67
C GLU A 43 21.34 3.09 5.15
N LEU A 44 21.58 2.04 4.36
CA LEU A 44 21.59 2.14 2.89
C LEU A 44 20.24 2.60 2.32
N LEU A 45 19.15 1.99 2.81
CA LEU A 45 17.80 2.40 2.41
C LEU A 45 17.50 3.84 2.87
N SER A 46 17.98 4.23 4.05
CA SER A 46 17.83 5.59 4.58
C SER A 46 18.53 6.62 3.69
N LEU A 47 19.75 6.33 3.22
CA LEU A 47 20.48 7.17 2.26
C LEU A 47 19.66 7.38 0.97
N LEU A 48 19.15 6.31 0.38
CA LEU A 48 18.29 6.40 -0.81
C LEU A 48 17.03 7.24 -0.55
N SER A 49 16.42 7.13 0.63
CA SER A 49 15.19 7.87 0.98
C SER A 49 15.38 9.39 1.08
N ASN A 50 16.64 9.83 1.24
CA ASN A 50 17.03 11.24 1.30
C ASN A 50 17.32 11.84 -0.08
N SER A 51 17.60 11.03 -1.10
CA SER A 51 17.75 11.44 -2.51
C SER A 51 16.56 12.25 -2.98
N GLN A 52 16.68 13.21 -3.90
CA GLN A 52 15.50 13.83 -4.54
C GLN A 52 15.05 13.10 -5.82
N GLU A 53 15.85 12.15 -6.29
CA GLU A 53 15.62 11.47 -7.57
C GLU A 53 14.50 10.43 -7.50
N TYR A 54 13.59 10.43 -8.48
CA TYR A 54 12.50 9.45 -8.56
C TYR A 54 13.01 8.02 -8.70
N ILE A 55 14.14 7.82 -9.38
CA ILE A 55 14.75 6.50 -9.53
C ILE A 55 15.11 5.90 -8.17
N SER A 56 15.60 6.71 -7.22
CA SER A 56 15.89 6.25 -5.86
C SER A 56 14.61 5.85 -5.12
N ILE A 57 13.54 6.65 -5.23
CA ILE A 57 12.25 6.35 -4.59
C ILE A 57 11.67 5.04 -5.12
N ILE A 58 11.68 4.84 -6.44
CA ILE A 58 11.14 3.64 -7.08
C ILE A 58 11.98 2.41 -6.72
N SER A 59 13.32 2.53 -6.69
CA SER A 59 14.19 1.45 -6.24
C SER A 59 13.90 1.02 -4.80
N ILE A 60 13.70 1.97 -3.87
CA ILE A 60 13.33 1.63 -2.47
C ILE A 60 11.96 0.95 -2.43
N ALA A 61 10.96 1.47 -3.16
CA ALA A 61 9.61 0.90 -3.16
C ALA A 61 9.63 -0.55 -3.64
N PHE A 62 10.35 -0.81 -4.74
CA PHE A 62 10.52 -2.15 -5.26
C PHE A 62 11.26 -3.06 -4.27
N VAL A 63 12.34 -2.59 -3.65
CA VAL A 63 13.09 -3.39 -2.67
C VAL A 63 12.22 -3.75 -1.48
N LEU A 64 11.53 -2.77 -0.89
CA LEU A 64 10.71 -3.00 0.31
C LEU A 64 9.49 -3.88 0.03
N LYS A 65 8.91 -3.84 -1.17
CA LYS A 65 7.80 -4.72 -1.54
C LYS A 65 8.21 -6.19 -1.62
N ASN A 66 9.47 -6.46 -1.92
CA ASN A 66 10.00 -7.81 -2.15
C ASN A 66 10.85 -8.35 -1.00
N ILE A 67 11.10 -7.55 0.04
CA ILE A 67 11.86 -7.96 1.22
C ILE A 67 10.98 -8.71 2.23
N SER A 68 11.57 -9.55 3.08
CA SER A 68 10.83 -10.30 4.08
C SER A 68 10.10 -9.42 5.11
N ALA A 69 8.90 -9.87 5.53
CA ALA A 69 8.11 -9.22 6.58
C ALA A 69 8.87 -9.15 7.92
N SER A 70 9.73 -10.12 8.23
CA SER A 70 10.58 -10.11 9.42
C SER A 70 11.55 -8.92 9.44
N PHE A 71 12.18 -8.60 8.31
CA PHE A 71 13.03 -7.42 8.17
C PHE A 71 12.25 -6.13 8.36
N ILE A 72 11.05 -6.04 7.75
CA ILE A 72 10.16 -4.88 7.85
C ILE A 72 9.78 -4.62 9.32
N LEU A 73 9.32 -5.66 10.03
CA LEU A 73 8.88 -5.55 11.41
C LEU A 73 10.05 -5.25 12.38
N LYS A 74 11.23 -5.85 12.16
CA LYS A 74 12.46 -5.56 12.93
C LYS A 74 12.86 -4.09 12.84
N ASN A 75 12.65 -3.44 11.69
CA ASN A 75 13.05 -2.06 11.41
C ASN A 75 11.89 -1.06 11.37
N LYS A 76 10.74 -1.41 11.97
CA LYS A 76 9.45 -0.71 11.77
C LYS A 76 9.53 0.81 11.90
N THR A 77 10.20 1.34 12.90
CA THR A 77 10.20 2.79 13.20
C THR A 77 10.94 3.57 12.12
N LYS A 78 12.16 3.14 11.76
CA LYS A 78 12.97 3.79 10.72
C LYS A 78 12.27 3.67 9.35
N LEU A 79 11.78 2.48 9.00
CA LEU A 79 11.08 2.26 7.73
C LEU A 79 9.81 3.09 7.62
N LYS A 80 9.01 3.19 8.69
CA LYS A 80 7.79 4.00 8.72
C LYS A 80 8.08 5.46 8.37
N GLU A 81 9.10 6.07 8.95
CA GLU A 81 9.49 7.45 8.66
C GLU A 81 9.99 7.61 7.21
N MET A 82 10.85 6.70 6.76
CA MET A 82 11.38 6.71 5.40
C MET A 82 10.29 6.53 4.34
N ILE A 83 9.38 5.58 4.54
CA ILE A 83 8.26 5.33 3.64
C ILE A 83 7.33 6.55 3.59
N LYS A 84 6.94 7.13 4.74
CA LYS A 84 6.13 8.37 4.77
C LYS A 84 6.80 9.50 3.99
N LYS A 85 8.11 9.68 4.19
CA LYS A 85 8.90 10.67 3.46
C LYS A 85 8.90 10.42 1.97
N CYS A 86 9.13 9.18 1.53
CA CYS A 86 9.09 8.82 0.11
C CYS A 86 7.69 9.01 -0.50
N MET A 87 6.65 8.54 0.18
CA MET A 87 5.27 8.61 -0.31
C MET A 87 4.75 10.05 -0.43
N SER A 88 5.20 10.94 0.46
CA SER A 88 4.85 12.37 0.42
C SER A 88 5.27 13.10 -0.87
N ARG A 89 6.13 12.48 -1.69
CA ARG A 89 6.61 13.00 -2.97
C ARG A 89 5.68 12.70 -4.14
N LYS A 90 4.57 11.99 -3.89
CA LYS A 90 3.50 11.75 -4.87
C LYS A 90 3.96 11.02 -6.14
N CYS A 91 4.94 10.12 -6.01
CA CYS A 91 5.30 9.20 -7.08
C CYS A 91 4.34 8.01 -7.05
N ILE A 92 3.22 8.11 -7.78
CA ILE A 92 2.12 7.12 -7.79
C ILE A 92 2.65 5.69 -7.96
N ARG A 93 3.55 5.48 -8.92
CA ARG A 93 4.15 4.17 -9.19
C ARG A 93 4.84 3.57 -7.97
N ALA A 94 5.61 4.39 -7.24
CA ALA A 94 6.28 3.95 -6.02
C ALA A 94 5.29 3.79 -4.86
N ASN A 95 4.30 4.67 -4.75
CA ASN A 95 3.28 4.61 -3.70
C ASN A 95 2.49 3.30 -3.74
N VAL A 96 2.10 2.84 -4.93
CA VAL A 96 1.46 1.53 -5.13
C VAL A 96 2.28 0.38 -4.51
N ASP A 97 3.61 0.44 -4.59
CA ASP A 97 4.48 -0.58 -3.99
C ASP A 97 4.75 -0.33 -2.49
N PHE A 98 4.73 0.91 -2.03
CA PHE A 98 4.86 1.26 -0.61
C PHE A 98 3.60 0.97 0.22
N ILE A 99 2.40 1.12 -0.34
CA ILE A 99 1.13 0.99 0.37
C ILE A 99 1.01 -0.35 1.11
N PRO A 100 1.27 -1.53 0.48
CA PRO A 100 1.23 -2.81 1.17
C PRO A 100 2.23 -2.88 2.33
N VAL A 101 3.45 -2.38 2.13
CA VAL A 101 4.50 -2.36 3.15
C VAL A 101 4.10 -1.47 4.33
N PHE A 102 3.58 -0.28 4.04
CA PHE A 102 3.15 0.68 5.06
C PHE A 102 1.92 0.19 5.84
N CYS A 103 1.05 -0.60 5.20
CA CYS A 103 -0.11 -1.24 5.83
C CYS A 103 0.31 -2.12 7.03
N LEU A 104 1.43 -2.85 6.90
CA LEU A 104 1.99 -3.69 7.96
C LEU A 104 2.57 -2.89 9.15
N LEU A 105 2.75 -1.59 8.99
CA LEU A 105 3.42 -0.72 9.95
C LEU A 105 2.45 0.18 10.72
N LEU A 106 1.14 0.09 10.49
CA LEU A 106 0.13 0.94 11.15
C LEU A 106 0.10 0.68 12.66
N GLU A 107 0.22 1.74 13.47
CA GLU A 107 0.28 1.60 14.93
C GLU A 107 -0.41 2.74 15.68
N ASN A 108 -0.30 3.97 15.19
CA ASN A 108 -0.83 5.15 15.88
C ASN A 108 -1.75 5.99 14.98
N LYS A 109 -2.50 6.91 15.59
CA LYS A 109 -3.46 7.79 14.89
C LYS A 109 -2.87 8.50 13.67
N SER A 110 -1.59 8.94 13.73
CA SER A 110 -0.94 9.61 12.61
C SER A 110 -0.67 8.68 11.43
N ASP A 111 -0.43 7.39 11.70
CA ASP A 111 -0.24 6.38 10.66
C ASP A 111 -1.56 6.11 9.94
N TYR A 112 -2.65 5.94 10.69
CA TYR A 112 -3.98 5.74 10.10
C TYR A 112 -4.44 6.95 9.30
N LEU A 113 -4.24 8.19 9.79
CA LEU A 113 -4.54 9.41 9.03
C LEU A 113 -3.75 9.45 7.72
N PHE A 114 -2.47 9.12 7.76
CA PHE A 114 -1.63 9.09 6.57
C PHE A 114 -2.10 8.01 5.58
N TYR A 115 -2.40 6.80 6.07
CA TYR A 115 -2.92 5.71 5.23
C TYR A 115 -4.28 6.04 4.60
N ASN A 116 -5.18 6.68 5.36
CA ASN A 116 -6.51 7.07 4.88
C ASN A 116 -6.43 8.03 3.68
N SER A 117 -5.38 8.84 3.59
CA SER A 117 -5.18 9.70 2.41
C SER A 117 -4.94 8.92 1.10
N PHE A 118 -4.46 7.67 1.18
CA PHE A 118 -4.32 6.80 0.01
C PHE A 118 -5.61 6.06 -0.30
N ILE A 119 -6.39 5.66 0.72
CA ILE A 119 -7.76 5.14 0.53
C ILE A 119 -8.60 6.14 -0.26
N GLU A 120 -8.52 7.42 0.12
CA GLU A 120 -9.26 8.53 -0.49
C GLU A 120 -8.55 9.16 -1.70
N SER A 121 -7.46 8.54 -2.19
CA SER A 121 -6.72 9.06 -3.34
C SER A 121 -7.62 9.15 -4.57
N LEU A 122 -7.41 10.21 -5.35
CA LEU A 122 -8.03 10.34 -6.68
C LEU A 122 -7.35 9.43 -7.71
N ASP A 123 -6.15 8.93 -7.42
CA ASP A 123 -5.52 7.90 -8.23
C ASP A 123 -6.13 6.54 -7.91
N GLU A 124 -6.69 5.91 -8.93
CA GLU A 124 -7.39 4.65 -8.79
C GLU A 124 -6.47 3.50 -8.34
N SER A 125 -5.21 3.49 -8.78
CA SER A 125 -4.28 2.42 -8.41
C SER A 125 -3.90 2.53 -6.93
N GLU A 126 -3.58 3.73 -6.46
CA GLU A 126 -3.31 3.96 -5.03
C GLU A 126 -4.52 3.58 -4.16
N SER A 127 -5.71 4.09 -4.50
CA SER A 127 -6.93 3.82 -3.74
C SER A 127 -7.27 2.32 -3.72
N SER A 128 -7.23 1.66 -4.88
CA SER A 128 -7.56 0.24 -4.99
C SER A 128 -6.59 -0.64 -4.20
N VAL A 129 -5.28 -0.36 -4.28
CA VAL A 129 -4.27 -1.11 -3.50
C VAL A 129 -4.42 -0.83 -2.01
N ALA A 130 -4.65 0.42 -1.60
CA ALA A 130 -4.83 0.75 -0.19
C ALA A 130 -6.05 0.03 0.40
N ILE A 131 -7.18 0.06 -0.30
CA ILE A 131 -8.41 -0.57 0.16
C ILE A 131 -8.27 -2.10 0.18
N SER A 132 -7.69 -2.73 -0.86
CA SER A 132 -7.56 -4.19 -0.87
C SER A 132 -6.64 -4.73 0.24
N ASN A 133 -5.60 -3.98 0.61
CA ASN A 133 -4.69 -4.37 1.68
C ASN A 133 -5.35 -4.32 3.08
N LEU A 134 -6.52 -3.71 3.24
CA LEU A 134 -7.30 -3.80 4.47
C LEU A 134 -7.75 -5.24 4.78
N LEU A 135 -7.86 -6.12 3.77
CA LEU A 135 -8.18 -7.54 3.97
C LEU A 135 -7.13 -8.31 4.77
N LEU A 136 -5.90 -7.78 4.84
CA LEU A 136 -4.77 -8.39 5.55
C LEU A 136 -4.71 -7.98 7.02
N LEU A 137 -5.52 -6.99 7.43
CA LEU A 137 -5.46 -6.40 8.76
C LEU A 137 -6.33 -7.15 9.76
N ASP A 138 -5.85 -7.23 11.00
CA ASP A 138 -6.63 -7.70 12.13
C ASP A 138 -7.67 -6.65 12.57
N ASP A 139 -8.63 -7.11 13.37
CA ASP A 139 -9.76 -6.30 13.83
C ASP A 139 -9.30 -5.10 14.70
N SER A 140 -8.19 -5.26 15.44
CA SER A 140 -7.58 -4.18 16.22
C SER A 140 -7.08 -3.05 15.33
N THR A 141 -6.41 -3.40 14.22
CA THR A 141 -5.84 -2.44 13.28
C THR A 141 -6.94 -1.78 12.45
N ILE A 142 -7.94 -2.54 12.01
CA ILE A 142 -9.16 -2.01 11.37
C ILE A 142 -9.85 -1.00 12.27
N SER A 143 -9.95 -1.29 13.57
CA SER A 143 -10.56 -0.38 14.55
C SER A 143 -9.82 0.97 14.66
N GLY A 144 -8.53 1.01 14.30
CA GLY A 144 -7.74 2.24 14.24
C GLY A 144 -8.28 3.26 13.24
N PHE A 145 -8.90 2.81 12.14
CA PHE A 145 -9.42 3.69 11.09
C PHE A 145 -10.69 4.46 11.48
N HIS A 146 -11.49 3.94 12.42
CA HIS A 146 -12.71 4.61 12.90
C HIS A 146 -12.51 6.02 13.44
N LYS A 147 -11.30 6.31 13.92
CA LYS A 147 -10.98 7.61 14.54
C LYS A 147 -10.52 8.66 13.52
N VAL A 148 -10.39 8.27 12.25
CA VAL A 148 -9.71 9.06 11.22
C VAL A 148 -10.43 9.09 9.87
N SER A 149 -11.55 8.38 9.73
CA SER A 149 -12.33 8.27 8.50
C SER A 149 -13.82 8.40 8.78
N ASP A 150 -14.55 8.96 7.82
CA ASP A 150 -16.02 9.03 7.84
C ASP A 150 -16.68 7.70 7.44
N PHE A 151 -15.89 6.73 6.95
CA PHE A 151 -16.38 5.38 6.68
C PHE A 151 -16.60 4.60 7.97
N ASN A 152 -17.71 3.86 8.05
CA ASN A 152 -17.97 2.97 9.18
C ASN A 152 -17.16 1.68 9.04
N PHE A 153 -15.94 1.65 9.57
CA PHE A 153 -15.08 0.45 9.53
C PHE A 153 -15.61 -0.77 10.33
N ASN A 154 -16.72 -0.66 11.06
CA ASN A 154 -17.33 -1.80 11.78
C ASN A 154 -17.89 -2.80 10.78
N LEU A 155 -18.17 -2.35 9.54
CA LEU A 155 -18.54 -3.22 8.43
C LEU A 155 -17.46 -4.28 8.11
N PHE A 156 -16.20 -4.03 8.48
CA PHE A 156 -15.11 -5.01 8.39
C PHE A 156 -15.00 -5.95 9.60
N LEU A 157 -15.73 -5.68 10.70
CA LEU A 157 -15.63 -6.38 11.98
C LEU A 157 -16.85 -7.27 12.27
N GLU A 158 -18.03 -6.89 11.77
CA GLU A 158 -19.28 -7.60 12.01
C GLU A 158 -19.79 -8.28 10.73
N ASN A 159 -20.36 -9.49 10.86
CA ASN A 159 -21.19 -10.07 9.80
C ASN A 159 -22.41 -9.17 9.61
N LEU A 160 -22.55 -8.60 8.43
CA LEU A 160 -23.69 -7.75 8.10
C LEU A 160 -24.95 -8.59 7.97
N ASP A 161 -26.06 -8.05 8.47
CA ASP A 161 -27.39 -8.60 8.22
C ASP A 161 -27.67 -8.55 6.71
N PRO A 162 -28.12 -9.64 6.05
CA PRO A 162 -28.53 -9.67 4.65
C PRO A 162 -29.39 -8.47 4.20
N ASP A 163 -30.29 -7.96 5.07
CA ASP A 163 -31.15 -6.81 4.76
C ASP A 163 -30.41 -5.46 4.80
N TYR A 164 -29.30 -5.41 5.54
CA TYR A 164 -28.36 -4.29 5.53
C TYR A 164 -27.56 -4.26 4.21
N GLU A 165 -27.34 -5.41 3.57
CA GLU A 165 -26.46 -5.56 2.41
C GLU A 165 -26.99 -4.88 1.15
N GLU A 166 -28.23 -5.18 0.77
CA GLU A 166 -28.87 -4.59 -0.41
C GLU A 166 -29.17 -3.09 -0.22
N SER A 167 -29.63 -2.70 0.96
CA SER A 167 -30.06 -1.33 1.20
C SER A 167 -28.91 -0.31 1.22
N TYR A 168 -27.71 -0.73 1.63
CA TYR A 168 -26.56 0.16 1.71
C TYR A 168 -25.84 0.35 0.37
N LEU A 169 -25.68 -0.74 -0.41
CA LEU A 169 -25.07 -0.66 -1.74
C LEU A 169 -25.96 0.13 -2.71
N LEU A 170 -27.28 -0.04 -2.66
CA LEU A 170 -28.23 0.72 -3.48
C LEU A 170 -28.32 2.21 -3.11
N LYS A 171 -28.12 2.58 -1.83
CA LYS A 171 -28.06 3.98 -1.38
C LYS A 171 -26.70 4.64 -1.62
N SER A 172 -25.69 3.87 -2.02
CA SER A 172 -24.33 4.36 -2.18
C SER A 172 -24.09 5.14 -3.48
N ASN A 173 -25.09 5.30 -4.36
CA ASN A 173 -24.89 5.89 -5.70
C ASN A 173 -24.27 7.30 -5.67
N GLU A 174 -24.60 8.10 -4.65
CA GLU A 174 -24.06 9.45 -4.43
C GLU A 174 -22.69 9.47 -3.74
N LYS A 175 -22.20 8.32 -3.26
CA LYS A 175 -20.92 8.21 -2.56
C LYS A 175 -19.75 8.11 -3.55
N PRO A 176 -18.57 8.64 -3.18
CA PRO A 176 -17.39 8.56 -4.02
C PRO A 176 -16.92 7.12 -4.23
N ILE A 177 -16.17 6.88 -5.30
CA ILE A 177 -15.79 5.52 -5.73
C ILE A 177 -15.03 4.74 -4.65
N TYR A 178 -14.11 5.38 -3.92
CA TYR A 178 -13.35 4.73 -2.84
C TYR A 178 -14.28 4.20 -1.73
N TYR A 179 -15.39 4.89 -1.46
CA TYR A 179 -16.36 4.48 -0.46
C TYR A 179 -17.09 3.21 -0.89
N LYS A 180 -17.49 3.15 -2.17
CA LYS A 180 -18.08 1.94 -2.77
C LYS A 180 -17.09 0.77 -2.73
N LYS A 181 -15.81 1.03 -3.02
CA LYS A 181 -14.72 0.04 -2.91
C LYS A 181 -14.60 -0.48 -1.47
N LEU A 182 -14.54 0.39 -0.45
CA LEU A 182 -14.52 0.00 0.97
C LEU A 182 -15.70 -0.92 1.34
N LEU A 183 -16.91 -0.60 0.86
CA LEU A 183 -18.06 -1.47 1.08
C LEU A 183 -17.86 -2.85 0.45
N ILE A 184 -17.52 -2.90 -0.84
CA ILE A 184 -17.22 -4.14 -1.57
C ILE A 184 -16.18 -4.98 -0.83
N THR A 185 -15.10 -4.36 -0.34
CA THR A 185 -14.03 -5.05 0.41
C THR A 185 -14.55 -5.60 1.73
N SER A 186 -15.36 -4.83 2.45
CA SER A 186 -15.99 -5.31 3.68
C SER A 186 -16.89 -6.52 3.41
N TYR A 187 -17.73 -6.49 2.37
CA TYR A 187 -18.52 -7.67 1.94
C TYR A 187 -17.67 -8.86 1.54
N TYR A 188 -16.58 -8.62 0.82
CA TYR A 188 -15.69 -9.70 0.39
C TYR A 188 -15.02 -10.40 1.55
N LYS A 189 -14.62 -9.68 2.61
CA LYS A 189 -14.04 -10.26 3.82
C LYS A 189 -14.93 -11.38 4.39
N TRP A 190 -16.26 -11.23 4.26
CA TRP A 190 -17.27 -12.18 4.74
C TRP A 190 -17.65 -13.25 3.71
N ASN A 191 -18.06 -12.84 2.50
CA ASN A 191 -18.73 -13.71 1.53
C ASN A 191 -17.74 -14.42 0.58
N LYS A 192 -16.57 -13.81 0.33
CA LYS A 192 -15.52 -14.29 -0.59
C LYS A 192 -15.98 -14.62 -2.03
N ASN A 193 -17.22 -14.31 -2.40
CA ASN A 193 -17.78 -14.57 -3.72
C ASN A 193 -17.87 -13.28 -4.55
N LYS A 194 -16.91 -13.11 -5.46
CA LYS A 194 -16.84 -11.95 -6.36
C LYS A 194 -18.10 -11.77 -7.21
N ASN A 195 -18.69 -12.87 -7.71
CA ASN A 195 -19.86 -12.80 -8.58
C ASN A 195 -21.09 -12.32 -7.82
N TYR A 196 -21.26 -12.78 -6.57
CA TYR A 196 -22.33 -12.28 -5.70
C TYR A 196 -22.16 -10.79 -5.43
N ILE A 197 -20.96 -10.36 -5.01
CA ILE A 197 -20.70 -8.94 -4.71
C ILE A 197 -20.91 -8.08 -5.95
N TYR A 198 -20.43 -8.51 -7.12
CA TYR A 198 -20.65 -7.77 -8.37
C TYR A 198 -22.14 -7.67 -8.73
N SER A 199 -22.94 -8.69 -8.42
CA SER A 199 -24.40 -8.65 -8.64
C SER A 199 -25.12 -7.60 -7.76
N LEU A 200 -24.52 -7.22 -6.63
CA LEU A 200 -25.02 -6.16 -5.74
C LEU A 200 -24.56 -4.75 -6.16
N THR A 201 -23.64 -4.65 -7.12
CA THR A 201 -23.11 -3.37 -7.60
C THR A 201 -23.77 -2.92 -8.90
N GLU A 202 -23.78 -1.61 -9.13
CA GLU A 202 -24.16 -1.07 -10.43
C GLU A 202 -23.17 -1.51 -11.51
N ARG A 203 -23.59 -1.48 -12.79
CA ARG A 203 -22.69 -1.67 -13.93
C ARG A 203 -21.74 -0.47 -14.04
N ASN A 204 -20.65 -0.53 -13.28
CA ASN A 204 -19.58 0.46 -13.26
C ASN A 204 -18.24 -0.23 -13.52
N TYR A 205 -17.46 0.32 -14.45
CA TYR A 205 -16.19 -0.28 -14.89
C TYR A 205 -15.15 -0.31 -13.75
N ASP A 206 -14.98 0.79 -13.02
CA ASP A 206 -14.02 0.91 -11.92
C ASP A 206 -14.32 -0.09 -10.79
N LEU A 207 -15.61 -0.32 -10.48
CA LEU A 207 -16.03 -1.33 -9.51
C LEU A 207 -15.80 -2.76 -10.02
N PHE A 208 -16.07 -3.01 -11.29
CA PHE A 208 -15.76 -4.29 -11.93
C PHE A 208 -14.25 -4.57 -11.86
N GLU A 209 -13.42 -3.62 -12.28
CA GLU A 209 -11.97 -3.75 -12.26
C GLU A 209 -11.48 -4.02 -10.84
N TYR A 210 -11.99 -3.25 -9.86
CA TYR A 210 -11.64 -3.43 -8.46
C TYR A 210 -11.94 -4.84 -7.94
N ILE A 211 -13.16 -5.33 -8.17
CA ILE A 211 -13.61 -6.66 -7.69
C ILE A 211 -12.77 -7.79 -8.29
N TYR A 212 -12.43 -7.70 -9.58
CA TYR A 212 -11.79 -8.81 -10.28
C TYR A 212 -10.25 -8.76 -10.25
N ILE A 213 -9.64 -7.58 -10.10
CA ILE A 213 -8.18 -7.42 -10.10
C ILE A 213 -7.59 -7.32 -8.68
N TYR A 214 -8.27 -6.62 -7.76
CA TYR A 214 -7.65 -6.23 -6.48
C TYR A 214 -8.09 -7.04 -5.27
N ILE A 215 -9.31 -7.54 -5.29
CA ILE A 215 -9.93 -8.40 -4.27
C ILE A 215 -9.95 -9.83 -4.80
#